data_AF-A0A2X2JLM4-F1
#
_entry.id   AF-A0A2X2JLM4-F1
#
_cell.length_a   1.000
_cell.length_b   1.000
_cell.length_c   1.000
_cell.angle_alpha   90.00
_cell.angle_beta   90.00
_cell.angle_gamma   90.00
#
_symmetry.space_group_name_H-M   'P 1'
#
loop_
_entity.id
_entity.type
_entity.pdbx_description
1 polymer ?
#
loop_
_entity_poly.entity_id
_entity_poly.type
_entity_poly.pdbx_seq_one_letter_code
_entity_poly.pdbx_strand_id
1 'polypeptide(L)'
;MNTFILFFTLFMLGHGYYAKAQNANDYLETNVTFPANYKIGDFIEFATSKPLSAGASAYYEVSITYARANMAAAATHIVSSSHANSPSWQEAGRVNNNVYTTGAVNFTIDHNPNTKAFRVRAIETFGVTAPLVVYIKIRSINFNTGFNTYLTTGNEPNLVKRLPMTYDWDLVVGNTSTSSEGSLAIKAALNGNFGIGTPNPTEKLAVNGTIRAKEIKVEANLWPDYVFNENHQLMPLDSLASFVKENKHLPNIAPAKSVEENGIALGELNRQLLQKIEEMTLYLIDQSREIKSLKNEVQALKTQKR
;
A
#
# COMPACT_ATOMS: atom_id res chain seq x y z
N MET A 1 -33.12 45.91 68.37
CA MET A 1 -32.45 44.76 67.73
C MET A 1 -33.28 44.35 66.53
N ASN A 2 -32.92 44.81 65.33
CA ASN A 2 -33.60 44.41 64.09
C ASN A 2 -32.85 43.22 63.51
N THR A 3 -33.47 42.05 63.54
CA THR A 3 -32.94 40.81 62.99
C THR A 3 -33.12 40.86 61.47
N PHE A 4 -32.02 41.08 60.73
CA PHE A 4 -32.01 40.98 59.27
C PHE A 4 -31.94 39.50 58.89
N ILE A 5 -33.01 38.94 58.33
CA ILE A 5 -33.01 37.59 57.76
C ILE A 5 -32.67 37.72 56.28
N LEU A 6 -31.47 37.28 55.90
CA LEU A 6 -31.00 37.23 54.52
C LEU A 6 -31.45 35.89 53.90
N PHE A 7 -32.39 35.93 52.95
CA PHE A 7 -32.73 34.75 52.13
C PHE A 7 -31.75 34.66 50.96
N PHE A 8 -30.83 33.69 51.00
CA PHE A 8 -30.04 33.30 49.83
C PHE A 8 -30.87 32.33 48.98
N THR A 9 -31.37 32.80 47.84
CA THR A 9 -31.97 31.93 46.83
C THR A 9 -30.85 31.35 45.97
N LEU A 10 -30.53 30.07 46.18
CA LEU A 10 -29.55 29.35 45.36
C LEU A 10 -30.19 29.00 44.01
N PHE A 11 -29.92 29.78 42.96
CA PHE A 11 -30.24 29.39 41.59
C PHE A 11 -29.27 28.27 41.16
N MET A 12 -29.71 27.02 41.28
CA MET A 12 -29.10 25.90 40.57
C MET A 12 -29.34 26.13 39.07
N LEU A 13 -28.35 26.72 38.37
CA LEU A 13 -28.28 26.68 36.91
C LEU A 13 -28.08 25.22 36.52
N GLY A 14 -29.18 24.53 36.23
CA GLY A 14 -29.18 23.21 35.64
C GLY A 14 -28.38 23.26 34.35
N HIS A 15 -27.15 22.75 34.38
CA HIS A 15 -26.39 22.47 33.19
C HIS A 15 -27.04 21.25 32.55
N GLY A 16 -28.04 21.51 31.70
CA GLY A 16 -28.60 20.50 30.82
C GLY A 16 -27.48 20.02 29.90
N TYR A 17 -26.95 18.83 30.17
CA TYR A 17 -26.14 18.11 29.19
C TYR A 17 -27.07 17.72 28.04
N TYR A 18 -27.20 18.59 27.04
CA TYR A 18 -27.81 18.20 25.78
C TYR A 18 -26.85 17.24 25.08
N ALA A 19 -27.24 15.98 24.95
CA ALA A 19 -26.63 15.11 23.96
C ALA A 19 -26.87 15.77 22.60
N LYS A 20 -25.84 16.38 22.00
CA LYS A 20 -25.91 16.75 20.59
C LYS A 20 -25.93 15.44 19.81
N ALA A 21 -27.11 15.02 19.36
CA ALA A 21 -27.21 14.09 18.25
C ALA A 21 -26.31 14.60 17.10
N GLN A 22 -25.78 13.70 16.27
CA GLN A 22 -25.05 14.09 15.04
C GLN A 22 -25.79 15.26 14.39
N ASN A 23 -25.09 16.37 14.17
CA ASN A 23 -25.73 17.57 13.65
C ASN A 23 -26.31 17.21 12.28
N ALA A 24 -27.53 17.62 11.96
CA ALA A 24 -28.13 17.37 10.65
C ALA A 24 -27.23 17.87 9.49
N ASN A 25 -26.32 18.78 9.81
CA ASN A 25 -25.32 19.35 8.91
C ASN A 25 -24.08 18.46 8.66
N ASP A 26 -23.91 17.36 9.41
CA ASP A 26 -22.77 16.46 9.31
C ASP A 26 -22.96 15.37 8.24
N TYR A 27 -24.15 15.24 7.64
CA TYR A 27 -24.38 14.29 6.56
C TYR A 27 -25.21 14.88 5.41
N LEU A 28 -25.07 14.29 4.23
CA LEU A 28 -25.88 14.57 3.04
C LEU A 28 -26.28 13.26 2.39
N GLU A 29 -27.57 13.06 2.18
CA GLU A 29 -28.12 11.94 1.40
C GLU A 29 -28.72 12.51 0.11
N THR A 30 -28.28 12.01 -1.04
CA THR A 30 -28.70 12.49 -2.36
C THR A 30 -28.56 11.38 -3.40
N ASN A 31 -28.92 11.65 -4.65
CA ASN A 31 -28.67 10.76 -5.76
C ASN A 31 -28.37 11.55 -7.04
N VAL A 32 -27.68 10.90 -7.97
CA VAL A 32 -27.45 11.39 -9.33
C VAL A 32 -27.88 10.32 -10.33
N THR A 33 -28.32 10.75 -11.52
CA THR A 33 -28.72 9.82 -12.58
C THR A 33 -27.79 9.97 -13.77
N PHE A 34 -27.03 8.93 -14.08
CA PHE A 34 -26.27 8.85 -15.32
C PHE A 34 -27.22 8.51 -16.48
N PRO A 35 -27.12 9.20 -17.62
CA PRO A 35 -27.99 8.92 -18.76
C PRO A 35 -27.68 7.56 -19.38
N ALA A 36 -28.61 7.03 -20.18
CA ALA A 36 -28.30 5.88 -21.03
C ALA A 36 -27.10 6.22 -21.94
N ASN A 37 -26.25 5.23 -22.18
CA ASN A 37 -25.04 5.31 -23.00
C ASN A 37 -23.98 6.29 -22.47
N TYR A 38 -23.94 6.52 -21.15
CA TYR A 38 -22.82 7.24 -20.52
C TYR A 38 -21.49 6.55 -20.84
N LYS A 39 -20.41 7.33 -20.87
CA LYS A 39 -19.07 6.91 -21.24
C LYS A 39 -18.14 6.92 -20.04
N ILE A 40 -17.04 6.17 -20.15
CA ILE A 40 -15.92 6.30 -19.20
C ILE A 40 -15.46 7.76 -19.19
N GLY A 41 -15.27 8.32 -18.00
CA GLY A 41 -14.93 9.72 -17.79
C GLY A 41 -16.12 10.64 -17.55
N ASP A 42 -17.35 10.23 -17.91
CA ASP A 42 -18.54 11.04 -17.61
C ASP A 42 -18.66 11.24 -16.10
N PHE A 43 -18.96 12.46 -15.67
CA PHE A 43 -19.10 12.78 -14.26
C PHE A 43 -20.31 13.65 -13.98
N ILE A 44 -20.78 13.57 -12.74
CA ILE A 44 -21.82 14.42 -12.17
C ILE A 44 -21.30 14.96 -10.84
N GLU A 45 -21.00 16.26 -10.80
CA GLU A 45 -20.78 16.99 -9.56
C GLU A 45 -22.10 17.18 -8.84
N PHE A 46 -22.13 16.92 -7.53
CA PHE A 46 -23.39 16.84 -6.79
C PHE A 46 -23.41 17.68 -5.51
N ALA A 47 -22.25 18.00 -4.93
CA ALA A 47 -22.18 18.77 -3.70
C ALA A 47 -20.81 19.43 -3.46
N THR A 48 -20.81 20.47 -2.62
CA THR A 48 -19.63 21.01 -1.92
C THR A 48 -19.88 21.02 -0.42
N SER A 49 -18.85 20.79 0.40
CA SER A 49 -18.96 20.90 1.85
C SER A 49 -18.73 22.34 2.34
N LYS A 50 -19.23 22.65 3.55
CA LYS A 50 -19.06 23.93 4.25
C LYS A 50 -18.27 23.71 5.55
N PRO A 51 -16.94 23.51 5.48
CA PRO A 51 -16.14 23.37 6.69
C PRO A 51 -16.31 24.61 7.59
N LEU A 52 -16.13 24.44 8.90
CA LEU A 52 -16.36 25.50 9.90
C LEU A 52 -15.54 26.78 9.64
N SER A 53 -14.38 26.66 9.01
CA SER A 53 -13.56 27.77 8.52
C SER A 53 -12.84 27.39 7.23
N ALA A 54 -12.40 28.40 6.46
CA ALA A 54 -11.68 28.20 5.21
C ALA A 54 -10.36 27.40 5.38
N GLY A 55 -9.79 27.41 6.59
CA GLY A 55 -8.58 26.68 6.96
C GLY A 55 -8.78 25.34 7.65
N ALA A 56 -10.02 24.92 7.89
CA ALA A 56 -10.27 23.64 8.52
C ALA A 56 -9.95 22.50 7.55
N SER A 57 -9.01 21.64 7.93
CA SER A 57 -8.86 20.32 7.33
C SER A 57 -10.13 19.50 7.59
N ALA A 58 -10.56 18.74 6.60
CA ALA A 58 -11.81 18.01 6.68
C ALA A 58 -11.69 16.60 6.10
N TYR A 59 -12.20 15.63 6.85
CA TYR A 59 -12.33 14.24 6.46
C TYR A 59 -13.81 13.92 6.21
N TYR A 60 -14.07 13.24 5.10
CA TYR A 60 -15.42 12.79 4.73
C TYR A 60 -15.40 11.32 4.34
N GLU A 61 -16.48 10.63 4.70
CA GLU A 61 -16.82 9.30 4.21
C GLU A 61 -17.90 9.45 3.15
N VAL A 62 -17.65 8.95 1.94
CA VAL A 62 -18.58 9.03 0.82
C VAL A 62 -18.94 7.64 0.36
N SER A 63 -20.17 7.23 0.63
CA SER A 63 -20.72 5.95 0.19
C SER A 63 -21.61 6.14 -1.03
N ILE A 64 -21.42 5.28 -2.02
CA ILE A 64 -22.27 5.20 -3.21
C ILE A 64 -22.90 3.83 -3.32
N THR A 65 -24.11 3.76 -3.86
CA THR A 65 -24.81 2.51 -4.14
C THR A 65 -25.64 2.67 -5.40
N TYR A 66 -25.63 1.67 -6.25
CA TYR A 66 -26.43 1.63 -7.47
C TYR A 66 -26.81 0.19 -7.76
N ALA A 67 -28.00 0.00 -8.31
CA ALA A 67 -28.52 -1.30 -8.66
C ALA A 67 -29.22 -1.24 -10.02
N ARG A 68 -29.19 -2.37 -10.72
CA ARG A 68 -29.93 -2.59 -11.96
C ARG A 68 -30.35 -4.04 -12.02
N ALA A 69 -31.65 -4.27 -12.18
CA ALA A 69 -32.26 -5.60 -12.11
C ALA A 69 -31.78 -6.34 -10.84
N ASN A 70 -31.18 -7.53 -10.98
CA ASN A 70 -30.71 -8.36 -9.86
C ASN A 70 -29.26 -8.08 -9.45
N MET A 71 -28.65 -6.99 -9.93
CA MET A 71 -27.25 -6.67 -9.68
C MET A 71 -27.15 -5.36 -8.92
N ALA A 72 -26.42 -5.37 -7.80
CA ALA A 72 -26.16 -4.19 -6.98
C ALA A 72 -24.66 -4.05 -6.73
N ALA A 73 -24.18 -2.82 -6.69
CA ALA A 73 -22.81 -2.49 -6.32
C ALA A 73 -22.81 -1.31 -5.37
N ALA A 74 -21.81 -1.29 -4.50
CA ALA A 74 -21.65 -0.24 -3.51
C ALA A 74 -20.16 -0.02 -3.23
N ALA A 75 -19.79 1.19 -2.86
CA ALA A 75 -18.43 1.49 -2.43
C ALA A 75 -18.42 2.62 -1.41
N THR A 76 -17.56 2.50 -0.42
CA THR A 76 -17.29 3.56 0.56
C THR A 76 -15.88 4.10 0.33
N HIS A 77 -15.78 5.42 0.23
CA HIS A 77 -14.56 6.16 -0.03
C HIS A 77 -14.24 7.04 1.18
N ILE A 78 -12.96 7.27 1.44
CA ILE A 78 -12.51 8.29 2.39
C ILE A 78 -11.81 9.39 1.60
N VAL A 79 -12.21 10.63 1.85
CA VAL A 79 -11.63 11.79 1.21
C VAL A 79 -11.18 12.79 2.25
N SER A 80 -10.04 13.42 1.98
CA SER A 80 -9.44 14.41 2.85
C SER A 80 -9.30 15.74 2.13
N SER A 81 -9.38 16.81 2.89
CA SER A 81 -9.07 18.17 2.45
C SER A 81 -8.19 18.83 3.49
N SER A 82 -7.18 19.58 3.04
CA SER A 82 -6.40 20.49 3.90
C SER A 82 -6.59 21.93 3.42
N HIS A 83 -6.04 22.87 4.18
CA HIS A 83 -6.07 24.30 3.86
C HIS A 83 -5.44 24.65 2.51
N ALA A 84 -4.40 23.93 2.07
CA ALA A 84 -3.57 24.28 0.91
C ALA A 84 -3.40 23.13 -0.11
N ASN A 85 -4.50 22.45 -0.45
CA ASN A 85 -4.44 21.35 -1.41
C ASN A 85 -4.50 21.84 -2.87
N SER A 86 -3.97 21.01 -3.79
CA SER A 86 -4.04 21.25 -5.24
C SER A 86 -5.48 21.52 -5.69
N PRO A 87 -5.73 22.49 -6.58
CA PRO A 87 -7.08 22.80 -7.06
C PRO A 87 -7.63 21.79 -8.08
N SER A 88 -7.03 20.60 -8.16
CA SER A 88 -7.37 19.57 -9.13
C SER A 88 -8.34 18.55 -8.57
N TRP A 89 -9.17 17.99 -9.46
CA TRP A 89 -9.96 16.80 -9.14
C TRP A 89 -9.04 15.61 -8.93
N GLN A 90 -9.29 14.86 -7.86
CA GLN A 90 -8.51 13.69 -7.51
C GLN A 90 -9.43 12.52 -7.15
N GLU A 91 -9.09 11.32 -7.60
CA GLU A 91 -9.85 10.10 -7.37
C GLU A 91 -9.64 9.61 -5.93
N ALA A 92 -10.74 9.42 -5.22
CA ALA A 92 -10.74 8.95 -3.84
C ALA A 92 -10.37 7.46 -3.73
N GLY A 93 -9.59 7.12 -2.70
CA GLY A 93 -9.38 5.74 -2.33
C GLY A 93 -10.64 5.10 -1.74
N ARG A 94 -10.81 3.80 -1.99
CA ARG A 94 -11.91 2.98 -1.46
C ARG A 94 -11.45 2.27 -0.19
N VAL A 95 -12.31 2.26 0.83
CA VAL A 95 -12.09 1.49 2.07
C VAL A 95 -12.95 0.23 2.12
N ASN A 96 -14.03 0.16 1.33
CA ASN A 96 -14.89 -1.00 1.20
C ASN A 96 -15.62 -0.98 -0.15
N ASN A 97 -15.90 -2.14 -0.75
CA ASN A 97 -16.64 -2.22 -2.01
C ASN A 97 -17.33 -3.58 -2.22
N ASN A 98 -18.54 -3.53 -2.77
CA ASN A 98 -19.28 -4.65 -3.35
C ASN A 98 -19.29 -4.45 -4.88
N VAL A 99 -18.71 -5.40 -5.61
CA VAL A 99 -18.60 -5.35 -7.07
C VAL A 99 -19.86 -5.88 -7.76
N TYR A 100 -20.01 -5.50 -9.03
CA TYR A 100 -20.99 -6.12 -9.91
C TYR A 100 -20.64 -7.62 -10.12
N THR A 101 -21.62 -8.50 -10.36
CA THR A 101 -21.44 -9.98 -10.33
C THR A 101 -20.39 -10.54 -11.32
N THR A 102 -19.88 -9.71 -12.23
CA THR A 102 -18.87 -10.07 -13.24
C THR A 102 -17.59 -9.23 -13.14
N GLY A 103 -17.40 -8.44 -12.08
CA GLY A 103 -16.18 -7.65 -11.85
C GLY A 103 -16.37 -6.13 -11.92
N ALA A 104 -15.36 -5.44 -11.36
CA ALA A 104 -15.17 -3.98 -11.22
C ALA A 104 -16.40 -3.17 -10.72
N VAL A 105 -16.20 -1.86 -10.53
CA VAL A 105 -17.25 -0.92 -10.11
C VAL A 105 -17.43 0.12 -11.22
N ASN A 106 -18.67 0.48 -11.55
CA ASN A 106 -18.97 1.48 -12.58
C ASN A 106 -18.51 2.87 -12.21
N PHE A 107 -18.54 3.20 -10.92
CA PHE A 107 -18.39 4.56 -10.46
C PHE A 107 -17.33 4.68 -9.39
N THR A 108 -16.67 5.83 -9.39
CA THR A 108 -15.78 6.29 -8.34
C THR A 108 -16.23 7.65 -7.83
N ILE A 109 -15.68 8.04 -6.68
CA ILE A 109 -15.80 9.41 -6.18
C ILE A 109 -14.51 10.15 -6.51
N ASP A 110 -14.63 11.33 -7.10
CA ASP A 110 -13.56 12.31 -7.11
C ASP A 110 -13.89 13.44 -6.14
N HIS A 111 -12.84 13.99 -5.55
CA HIS A 111 -12.90 15.12 -4.63
C HIS A 111 -11.97 16.21 -5.12
N ASN A 112 -12.44 17.45 -5.11
CA ASN A 112 -11.58 18.62 -5.28
C ASN A 112 -11.29 19.19 -3.89
N PRO A 113 -10.09 19.00 -3.36
CA PRO A 113 -9.80 19.40 -1.99
C PRO A 113 -9.63 20.91 -1.81
N ASN A 114 -9.51 21.71 -2.88
CA ASN A 114 -9.52 23.16 -2.79
C ASN A 114 -10.96 23.68 -2.61
N THR A 115 -11.83 23.36 -3.57
CA THR A 115 -13.25 23.79 -3.56
C THR A 115 -14.14 22.97 -2.62
N LYS A 116 -13.61 21.86 -2.08
CA LYS A 116 -14.32 20.88 -1.27
C LYS A 116 -15.53 20.27 -2.00
N ALA A 117 -15.42 20.16 -3.31
CA ALA A 117 -16.46 19.64 -4.20
C ALA A 117 -16.33 18.14 -4.38
N PHE A 118 -17.46 17.48 -4.56
CA PHE A 118 -17.57 16.04 -4.80
C PHE A 118 -18.23 15.78 -6.15
N ARG A 119 -17.73 14.79 -6.87
CA ARG A 119 -18.38 14.27 -8.07
C ARG A 119 -18.34 12.76 -8.13
N VAL A 120 -19.38 12.17 -8.70
CA VAL A 120 -19.37 10.77 -9.13
C VAL A 120 -18.83 10.74 -10.55
N ARG A 121 -17.86 9.88 -10.84
CA ARG A 121 -17.32 9.68 -12.19
C ARG A 121 -17.45 8.22 -12.62
N ALA A 122 -17.89 8.00 -13.85
CA ALA A 122 -17.91 6.71 -14.50
C ALA A 122 -16.48 6.26 -14.84
N ILE A 123 -16.09 5.10 -14.32
CA ILE A 123 -14.81 4.44 -14.63
C ILE A 123 -15.02 3.15 -15.43
N GLU A 124 -16.24 2.60 -15.40
CA GLU A 124 -16.68 1.47 -16.22
C GLU A 124 -18.11 1.72 -16.70
N THR A 125 -18.53 0.96 -17.71
CA THR A 125 -19.80 1.17 -18.44
C THR A 125 -20.74 -0.04 -18.37
N PHE A 126 -20.73 -0.79 -17.26
CA PHE A 126 -21.66 -1.91 -17.12
C PHE A 126 -23.10 -1.43 -17.00
N GLY A 127 -24.00 -1.98 -17.84
CA GLY A 127 -25.42 -1.66 -17.77
C GLY A 127 -25.81 -0.30 -18.38
N VAL A 128 -24.99 0.28 -19.26
CA VAL A 128 -25.22 1.58 -19.93
C VAL A 128 -26.50 1.67 -20.77
N THR A 129 -27.17 0.58 -21.09
CA THR A 129 -28.32 0.60 -22.02
C THR A 129 -29.56 1.30 -21.45
N ALA A 130 -29.56 1.67 -20.17
CA ALA A 130 -30.62 2.43 -19.51
C ALA A 130 -29.99 3.45 -18.54
N PRO A 131 -30.70 4.53 -18.17
CA PRO A 131 -30.24 5.44 -17.12
C PRO A 131 -29.98 4.69 -15.82
N LEU A 132 -28.93 5.09 -15.10
CA LEU A 132 -28.48 4.43 -13.88
C LEU A 132 -28.44 5.45 -12.74
N VAL A 133 -29.24 5.20 -11.70
CA VAL A 133 -29.27 6.03 -10.50
C VAL A 133 -28.19 5.58 -9.54
N VAL A 134 -27.38 6.54 -9.09
CA VAL A 134 -26.37 6.37 -8.05
C VAL A 134 -26.83 7.12 -6.82
N TYR A 135 -27.17 6.37 -5.77
CA TYR A 135 -27.48 6.90 -4.45
C TYR A 135 -26.19 7.21 -3.72
N ILE A 136 -26.14 8.33 -3.02
CA ILE A 136 -24.94 8.89 -2.41
C ILE A 136 -25.25 9.29 -0.97
N LYS A 137 -24.36 8.90 -0.06
CA LYS A 137 -24.33 9.38 1.32
C LYS A 137 -22.95 9.93 1.64
N ILE A 138 -22.88 11.21 1.98
CA ILE A 138 -21.68 11.83 2.57
C ILE A 138 -21.88 11.93 4.07
N ARG A 139 -20.87 11.54 4.85
CA ARG A 139 -20.73 11.84 6.27
C ARG A 139 -19.44 12.63 6.48
N SER A 140 -19.55 13.81 7.09
CA SER A 140 -18.40 14.53 7.62
C SER A 140 -17.93 13.88 8.91
N ILE A 141 -16.63 13.62 9.01
CA ILE A 141 -15.99 13.11 10.22
C ILE A 141 -15.57 14.29 11.13
N ASN A 142 -15.17 15.42 10.53
CA ASN A 142 -14.90 16.67 11.27
C ASN A 142 -16.11 17.60 11.26
N PHE A 143 -16.00 18.72 11.99
CA PHE A 143 -17.03 19.75 12.02
C PHE A 143 -17.29 20.34 10.64
N ASN A 144 -18.54 20.22 10.21
CA ASN A 144 -19.05 20.77 8.98
C ASN A 144 -20.36 21.51 9.26
N THR A 145 -20.55 22.66 8.63
CA THR A 145 -21.74 23.50 8.83
C THR A 145 -22.85 23.18 7.83
N GLY A 146 -22.59 22.30 6.86
CA GLY A 146 -23.56 21.77 5.90
C GLY A 146 -22.94 21.45 4.54
N PHE A 147 -23.79 21.14 3.57
CA PHE A 147 -23.39 20.93 2.18
C PHE A 147 -24.20 21.85 1.28
N ASN A 148 -23.60 22.38 0.21
CA ASN A 148 -24.37 22.92 -0.91
C ASN A 148 -24.55 21.79 -1.91
N THR A 149 -25.77 21.59 -2.39
CA THR A 149 -26.05 20.68 -3.49
C THR A 149 -26.18 21.46 -4.79
N TYR A 150 -25.71 20.87 -5.86
CA TYR A 150 -25.82 21.39 -7.22
C TYR A 150 -25.64 20.23 -8.19
N LEU A 151 -25.93 20.43 -9.48
CA LEU A 151 -25.73 19.39 -10.49
C LEU A 151 -25.00 19.97 -11.68
N THR A 152 -23.76 19.54 -11.88
CA THR A 152 -22.95 19.88 -13.05
C THR A 152 -22.49 18.58 -13.69
N THR A 153 -22.72 18.44 -15.00
CA THR A 153 -22.29 17.26 -15.76
C THR A 153 -21.11 17.62 -16.65
N GLY A 154 -20.28 16.63 -16.95
CA GLY A 154 -19.16 16.80 -17.86
C GLY A 154 -18.48 15.46 -18.16
N ASN A 155 -17.36 15.53 -18.86
CA ASN A 155 -16.53 14.38 -19.18
C ASN A 155 -15.07 14.69 -18.86
N GLU A 156 -14.39 13.79 -18.15
CA GLU A 156 -12.95 13.83 -17.90
C GLU A 156 -12.30 12.64 -18.62
N PRO A 157 -11.76 12.85 -19.83
CA PRO A 157 -11.16 11.77 -20.61
C PRO A 157 -9.74 11.42 -20.13
N ASN A 158 -9.12 12.27 -19.30
CA ASN A 158 -7.75 12.07 -18.85
C ASN A 158 -7.69 11.27 -17.54
N LEU A 159 -6.49 10.74 -17.26
CA LEU A 159 -6.22 10.09 -15.99
C LEU A 159 -6.34 11.09 -14.82
N VAL A 160 -7.21 10.77 -13.87
CA VAL A 160 -7.37 11.52 -12.63
C VAL A 160 -6.37 11.01 -11.59
N LYS A 161 -5.62 11.93 -10.96
CA LYS A 161 -4.62 11.58 -9.92
C LYS A 161 -5.32 11.04 -8.67
N ARG A 162 -4.65 10.18 -7.91
CA ARG A 162 -5.18 9.69 -6.62
C ARG A 162 -5.15 10.78 -5.55
N LEU A 163 -6.22 10.86 -4.78
CA LEU A 163 -6.33 11.70 -3.59
C LEU A 163 -5.64 11.00 -2.41
N PRO A 164 -4.70 11.66 -1.70
CA PRO A 164 -4.20 11.16 -0.43
C PRO A 164 -5.33 11.06 0.61
N MET A 165 -5.51 9.89 1.21
CA MET A 165 -6.52 9.68 2.24
C MET A 165 -6.06 10.18 3.63
N THR A 166 -4.75 10.21 3.86
CA THR A 166 -4.08 10.64 5.10
C THR A 166 -2.64 11.09 4.77
N TYR A 167 -1.95 11.67 5.75
CA TYR A 167 -0.52 11.99 5.67
C TYR A 167 0.35 10.75 5.95
N ASP A 168 0.07 10.06 7.05
CA ASP A 168 0.59 8.75 7.42
C ASP A 168 -0.49 7.95 8.19
N TRP A 169 -0.22 6.70 8.51
CA TRP A 169 -1.14 5.85 9.27
C TRP A 169 -0.40 4.90 10.18
N ASP A 170 -0.76 4.89 11.47
CA ASP A 170 -0.16 4.04 12.48
C ASP A 170 -1.22 3.15 13.15
N LEU A 171 -0.93 1.87 13.32
CA LEU A 171 -1.65 0.97 14.21
C LEU A 171 -0.86 0.82 15.50
N VAL A 172 -1.36 1.42 16.58
CA VAL A 172 -0.82 1.28 17.93
C VAL A 172 -1.71 0.33 18.72
N VAL A 173 -1.12 -0.72 19.28
CA VAL A 173 -1.83 -1.78 20.02
C VAL A 173 -1.35 -1.84 21.46
N GLY A 174 -2.23 -2.22 22.38
CA GLY A 174 -1.90 -2.33 23.80
C GLY A 174 -3.09 -2.79 24.62
N ASN A 175 -2.86 -3.07 25.91
CA ASN A 175 -3.93 -3.41 26.83
C ASN A 175 -4.49 -2.13 27.47
N THR A 176 -5.69 -1.74 27.04
CA THR A 176 -6.38 -0.52 27.50
C THR A 176 -6.81 -0.57 28.97
N SER A 177 -6.71 -1.72 29.63
CA SER A 177 -7.00 -1.88 31.08
C SER A 177 -5.75 -1.73 31.95
N THR A 178 -4.59 -1.43 31.36
CA THR A 178 -3.32 -1.25 32.06
C THR A 178 -2.70 0.11 31.76
N SER A 179 -1.75 0.56 32.58
CA SER A 179 -1.01 1.80 32.36
C SER A 179 0.17 1.65 31.39
N SER A 180 0.30 0.50 30.70
CA SER A 180 1.36 0.26 29.74
C SER A 180 1.18 1.13 28.49
N GLU A 181 2.30 1.64 27.97
CA GLU A 181 2.29 2.36 26.69
C GLU A 181 1.90 1.43 25.53
N GLY A 182 1.22 2.00 24.53
CA GLY A 182 0.90 1.29 23.30
C GLY A 182 2.17 0.99 22.49
N SER A 183 2.19 -0.17 21.85
CA SER A 183 3.26 -0.58 20.94
C SER A 183 2.88 -0.27 19.50
N LEU A 184 3.80 0.33 18.73
CA LEU A 184 3.62 0.51 17.29
C LEU A 184 3.69 -0.84 16.58
N ALA A 185 2.56 -1.34 16.08
CA ALA A 185 2.50 -2.58 15.33
C ALA A 185 2.79 -2.35 13.85
N ILE A 186 2.09 -1.39 13.22
CA ILE A 186 2.16 -1.11 11.79
C ILE A 186 2.28 0.39 11.55
N LYS A 187 3.09 0.78 10.56
CA LYS A 187 3.16 2.14 10.02
C LYS A 187 3.07 2.14 8.49
N ALA A 188 2.23 2.98 7.92
CA ALA A 188 2.29 3.38 6.53
C ALA A 188 2.77 4.84 6.47
N ALA A 189 4.01 5.05 6.01
CA ALA A 189 4.65 6.36 5.98
C ALA A 189 4.22 7.17 4.74
N LEU A 190 4.41 8.49 4.79
CA LEU A 190 4.07 9.44 3.72
C LEU A 190 4.65 9.06 2.35
N ASN A 191 5.86 8.50 2.33
CA ASN A 191 6.54 8.06 1.11
C ASN A 191 6.02 6.71 0.56
N GLY A 192 4.96 6.15 1.17
CA GLY A 192 4.36 4.87 0.83
C GLY A 192 5.15 3.65 1.30
N ASN A 193 6.11 3.81 2.22
CA ASN A 193 6.82 2.70 2.83
C ASN A 193 6.01 2.11 3.99
N PHE A 194 6.08 0.80 4.16
CA PHE A 194 5.36 0.05 5.19
C PHE A 194 6.33 -0.49 6.25
N GLY A 195 6.07 -0.18 7.51
CA GLY A 195 6.84 -0.60 8.67
C GLY A 195 6.07 -1.57 9.56
N ILE A 196 6.74 -2.62 10.04
CA ILE A 196 6.26 -3.49 11.12
C ILE A 196 7.21 -3.32 12.31
N GLY A 197 6.70 -2.81 13.42
CA GLY A 197 7.53 -2.55 14.62
C GLY A 197 8.60 -1.47 14.46
N THR A 198 8.53 -0.64 13.41
CA THR A 198 9.47 0.47 13.17
C THR A 198 8.75 1.75 12.74
N PRO A 199 9.07 2.91 13.34
CA PRO A 199 8.47 4.19 12.97
C PRO A 199 9.12 4.83 11.74
N ASN A 200 10.28 4.34 11.28
CA ASN A 200 11.05 4.94 10.19
C ASN A 200 11.41 3.89 9.12
N PRO A 201 10.43 3.39 8.35
CA PRO A 201 10.70 2.41 7.31
C PRO A 201 11.49 3.04 6.16
N THR A 202 12.74 2.62 5.98
CA THR A 202 13.62 3.08 4.88
C THR A 202 13.35 2.34 3.57
N GLU A 203 12.84 1.11 3.66
CA GLU A 203 12.47 0.25 2.53
C GLU A 203 10.95 0.17 2.33
N LYS A 204 10.51 -0.33 1.17
CA LYS A 204 9.08 -0.53 0.89
C LYS A 204 8.38 -1.39 1.94
N LEU A 205 9.09 -2.39 2.46
CA LEU A 205 8.70 -3.17 3.63
C LEU A 205 9.90 -3.21 4.59
N ALA A 206 9.77 -2.60 5.76
CA ALA A 206 10.77 -2.66 6.82
C ALA A 206 10.19 -3.38 8.04
N VAL A 207 10.87 -4.42 8.52
CA VAL A 207 10.42 -5.22 9.68
C VAL A 207 11.49 -5.18 10.74
N ASN A 208 11.16 -4.64 11.92
CA ASN A 208 12.01 -4.70 13.09
C ASN A 208 11.72 -5.98 13.88
N GLY A 209 12.25 -7.10 13.40
CA GLY A 209 12.00 -8.42 13.98
C GLY A 209 12.22 -9.54 12.98
N THR A 210 11.70 -10.72 13.30
CA THR A 210 11.80 -11.90 12.43
C THR A 210 10.54 -12.10 11.60
N ILE A 211 10.70 -12.60 10.38
CA ILE A 211 9.60 -12.97 9.48
C ILE A 211 9.58 -14.50 9.39
N ARG A 212 8.43 -15.12 9.65
CA ARG A 212 8.20 -16.54 9.37
C ARG A 212 7.25 -16.66 8.19
N ALA A 213 7.68 -17.33 7.13
CA ALA A 213 6.90 -17.59 5.93
C ALA A 213 6.92 -19.08 5.59
N LYS A 214 5.87 -19.57 4.90
CA LYS A 214 5.88 -20.92 4.32
C LYS A 214 6.76 -20.98 3.06
N GLU A 215 6.74 -19.91 2.27
CA GLU A 215 7.49 -19.77 1.02
C GLU A 215 7.77 -18.29 0.76
N ILE A 216 8.91 -17.99 0.15
CA ILE A 216 9.26 -16.65 -0.36
C ILE A 216 9.76 -16.83 -1.79
N LYS A 217 9.07 -16.24 -2.76
CA LYS A 217 9.54 -16.14 -4.15
C LYS A 217 10.30 -14.83 -4.32
N VAL A 218 11.60 -14.92 -4.63
CA VAL A 218 12.44 -13.75 -4.89
C VAL A 218 12.66 -13.65 -6.40
N GLU A 219 12.26 -12.52 -6.98
CA GLU A 219 12.46 -12.23 -8.40
C GLU A 219 13.77 -11.46 -8.54
N ALA A 220 14.86 -12.19 -8.78
CA ALA A 220 16.15 -11.62 -9.13
C ALA A 220 16.33 -11.60 -10.65
N ASN A 221 16.93 -10.54 -11.17
CA ASN A 221 17.31 -10.46 -12.58
C ASN A 221 18.54 -11.33 -12.82
N LEU A 222 18.54 -12.10 -13.92
CA LEU A 222 19.61 -12.98 -14.39
C LEU A 222 20.00 -14.13 -13.44
N TRP A 223 19.54 -15.34 -13.75
CA TRP A 223 20.04 -16.57 -13.16
C TRP A 223 21.42 -16.94 -13.73
N PRO A 224 22.30 -17.57 -12.92
CA PRO A 224 23.71 -17.70 -13.23
C PRO A 224 24.06 -18.72 -14.32
N ASP A 225 23.08 -19.33 -15.00
CA ASP A 225 23.25 -20.32 -16.08
C ASP A 225 24.30 -19.92 -17.14
N TYR A 226 24.61 -18.63 -17.27
CA TYR A 226 25.72 -18.13 -18.07
C TYR A 226 27.08 -18.73 -17.73
N VAL A 227 27.26 -19.34 -16.56
CA VAL A 227 28.50 -20.04 -16.16
C VAL A 227 28.81 -21.19 -17.12
N PHE A 228 27.80 -21.79 -17.75
CA PHE A 228 27.97 -22.88 -18.70
C PHE A 228 28.22 -22.41 -20.15
N ASN A 229 28.25 -21.10 -20.41
CA ASN A 229 28.56 -20.58 -21.73
C ASN A 229 30.04 -20.76 -22.07
N GLU A 230 30.37 -20.99 -23.34
CA GLU A 230 31.75 -21.21 -23.80
C GLU A 230 32.71 -20.05 -23.47
N ASN A 231 32.18 -18.83 -23.35
CA ASN A 231 32.96 -17.63 -23.05
C ASN A 231 33.14 -17.38 -21.53
N HIS A 232 32.59 -18.23 -20.66
CA HIS A 232 32.73 -18.05 -19.22
C HIS A 232 34.17 -18.35 -18.78
N GLN A 233 34.85 -17.34 -18.23
CA GLN A 233 36.21 -17.49 -17.72
C GLN A 233 36.18 -18.06 -16.31
N LEU A 234 36.29 -19.39 -16.22
CA LEU A 234 36.44 -20.09 -14.96
C LEU A 234 37.82 -19.81 -14.34
N MET A 235 37.84 -19.43 -13.06
CA MET A 235 39.08 -19.13 -12.34
C MET A 235 39.95 -20.39 -12.21
N PRO A 236 41.26 -20.37 -12.47
CA PRO A 236 42.11 -21.54 -12.22
C PRO A 236 42.11 -21.93 -10.73
N LEU A 237 42.12 -23.24 -10.43
CA LEU A 237 42.04 -23.75 -9.05
C LEU A 237 43.17 -23.22 -8.14
N ASP A 238 44.39 -23.05 -8.67
CA ASP A 238 45.52 -22.49 -7.91
C ASP A 238 45.30 -21.02 -7.52
N SER A 239 44.71 -20.24 -8.43
CA SER A 239 44.33 -18.85 -8.18
C SER A 239 43.20 -18.77 -7.16
N LEU A 240 42.20 -19.66 -7.27
CA LEU A 240 41.10 -19.75 -6.30
C LEU A 240 41.62 -20.15 -4.91
N ALA A 241 42.52 -21.12 -4.83
CA ALA A 241 43.13 -21.56 -3.57
C ALA A 241 43.92 -20.42 -2.91
N SER A 242 44.67 -19.66 -3.70
CA SER A 242 45.39 -18.47 -3.23
C SER A 242 44.43 -17.40 -2.70
N PHE A 243 43.36 -17.10 -3.46
CA PHE A 243 42.35 -16.13 -3.07
C PHE A 243 41.69 -16.51 -1.74
N VAL A 244 41.24 -17.76 -1.59
CA VAL A 244 40.57 -18.24 -0.36
C VAL A 244 41.53 -18.23 0.82
N LYS A 245 42.81 -18.58 0.60
CA LYS A 245 43.83 -18.56 1.66
C LYS A 245 44.05 -17.15 2.20
N GLU A 246 44.08 -16.15 1.32
CA GLU A 246 44.31 -14.75 1.66
C GLU A 246 43.05 -14.08 2.23
N ASN A 247 41.90 -14.21 1.55
CA ASN A 247 40.70 -13.43 1.83
C ASN A 247 39.71 -14.11 2.78
N LYS A 248 39.84 -15.42 3.02
CA LYS A 248 38.96 -16.22 3.90
C LYS A 248 37.48 -16.25 3.50
N HIS A 249 37.15 -15.93 2.25
CA HIS A 249 35.83 -16.10 1.65
C HIS A 249 35.96 -16.45 0.16
N LEU A 250 34.85 -16.84 -0.48
CA LEU A 250 34.83 -17.11 -1.92
C LEU A 250 34.78 -15.81 -2.74
N PRO A 251 35.33 -15.79 -3.96
CA PRO A 251 35.18 -14.66 -4.87
C PRO A 251 33.70 -14.30 -5.08
N ASN A 252 33.39 -13.02 -5.16
CA ASN A 252 32.05 -12.45 -5.32
C ASN A 252 31.06 -12.69 -4.17
N ILE A 253 31.43 -13.45 -3.12
CA ILE A 253 30.63 -13.57 -1.89
C ILE A 253 31.15 -12.55 -0.89
N ALA A 254 30.25 -11.76 -0.30
CA ALA A 254 30.61 -10.76 0.69
C ALA A 254 31.26 -11.40 1.94
N PRO A 255 32.29 -10.76 2.54
CA PRO A 255 32.91 -11.24 3.77
C PRO A 255 31.95 -11.15 4.96
N ALA A 256 32.10 -12.03 5.94
CA ALA A 256 31.24 -12.12 7.11
C ALA A 256 31.06 -10.77 7.84
N LYS A 257 32.16 -10.01 8.02
CA LYS A 257 32.13 -8.69 8.64
C LYS A 257 31.21 -7.71 7.91
N SER A 258 31.21 -7.73 6.58
CA SER A 258 30.32 -6.86 5.79
C SER A 258 28.86 -7.26 5.93
N VAL A 259 28.58 -8.56 6.04
CA VAL A 259 27.22 -9.11 6.25
C VAL A 259 26.71 -8.80 7.65
N GLU A 260 27.57 -8.85 8.67
CA GLU A 260 27.21 -8.48 10.05
C GLU A 260 26.87 -7.00 10.17
N GLU A 261 27.61 -6.13 9.46
CA GLU A 261 27.40 -4.68 9.51
C GLU A 261 26.19 -4.21 8.68
N ASN A 262 25.97 -4.80 7.50
CA ASN A 262 25.01 -4.27 6.51
C ASN A 262 23.85 -5.22 6.18
N GLY A 263 23.85 -6.44 6.71
CA GLY A 263 22.96 -7.51 6.28
C GLY A 263 23.33 -8.06 4.90
N ILE A 264 22.47 -8.93 4.34
CA ILE A 264 22.65 -9.49 3.01
C ILE A 264 21.32 -9.59 2.25
N ALA A 265 21.34 -9.28 0.96
CA ALA A 265 20.20 -9.45 0.09
C ALA A 265 20.02 -10.94 -0.23
N LEU A 266 18.96 -11.56 0.34
CA LEU A 266 18.70 -12.99 0.23
C LEU A 266 18.68 -13.51 -1.23
N GLY A 267 18.06 -12.76 -2.15
CA GLY A 267 18.01 -13.11 -3.56
C GLY A 267 19.39 -13.12 -4.22
N GLU A 268 20.19 -12.09 -3.96
CA GLU A 268 21.54 -11.98 -4.52
C GLU A 268 22.48 -13.04 -3.93
N LEU A 269 22.38 -13.31 -2.64
CA LEU A 269 23.14 -14.40 -2.02
C LEU A 269 22.77 -15.74 -2.67
N ASN A 270 21.50 -16.06 -2.83
CA ASN A 270 21.07 -17.31 -3.48
C ASN A 270 21.57 -17.40 -4.92
N ARG A 271 21.54 -16.29 -5.67
CA ARG A 271 22.08 -16.21 -7.03
C ARG A 271 23.59 -16.48 -7.06
N GLN A 272 24.35 -15.83 -6.19
CA GLN A 272 25.80 -16.03 -6.10
C GLN A 272 26.15 -17.45 -5.63
N LEU A 273 25.42 -18.00 -4.67
CA LEU A 273 25.59 -19.39 -4.23
C LEU A 273 25.34 -20.37 -5.36
N LEU A 274 24.29 -20.17 -6.16
CA LEU A 274 24.04 -21.00 -7.33
C LEU A 274 25.16 -20.88 -8.37
N GLN A 275 25.65 -19.67 -8.64
CA GLN A 275 26.83 -19.47 -9.50
C GLN A 275 28.03 -20.29 -9.01
N LYS A 276 28.27 -20.34 -7.70
CA LYS A 276 29.36 -21.14 -7.12
C LYS A 276 29.11 -22.65 -7.21
N ILE A 277 27.86 -23.10 -7.11
CA ILE A 277 27.50 -24.50 -7.35
C ILE A 277 27.77 -24.88 -8.81
N GLU A 278 27.47 -24.01 -9.77
CA GLU A 278 27.71 -24.24 -11.20
C GLU A 278 29.21 -24.23 -11.55
N GLU A 279 29.97 -23.24 -11.05
CA GLU A 279 31.44 -23.19 -11.20
C GLU A 279 32.09 -24.44 -10.58
N MET A 280 31.64 -24.86 -9.38
CA MET A 280 32.10 -26.08 -8.74
C MET A 280 31.79 -27.33 -9.59
N THR A 281 30.63 -27.35 -10.26
CA THR A 281 30.26 -28.43 -11.17
C THR A 281 31.22 -28.51 -12.37
N LEU A 282 31.67 -27.37 -12.91
CA LEU A 282 32.67 -27.34 -13.98
C LEU A 282 34.03 -27.90 -13.52
N TYR A 283 34.53 -27.51 -12.34
CA TYR A 283 35.77 -28.09 -11.80
C TYR A 283 35.66 -29.60 -11.60
N LEU A 284 34.52 -30.09 -11.10
CA LEU A 284 34.29 -31.53 -10.89
C LEU A 284 34.25 -32.30 -12.22
N ILE A 285 33.65 -31.72 -13.26
CA ILE A 285 33.65 -32.30 -14.61
C ILE A 285 35.08 -32.40 -15.14
N ASP A 286 35.89 -31.35 -14.97
CA ASP A 286 37.27 -31.32 -15.44
C ASP A 286 38.15 -32.34 -14.71
N GLN A 287 38.09 -32.37 -13.38
CA GLN A 287 38.77 -33.38 -12.55
C GLN A 287 38.35 -34.80 -12.93
N SER A 288 37.07 -35.04 -13.25
CA SER A 288 36.61 -36.35 -13.70
C SER A 288 37.25 -36.78 -15.02
N ARG A 289 37.48 -35.84 -15.95
CA ARG A 289 38.18 -36.11 -17.22
C ARG A 289 39.64 -36.45 -16.96
N GLU A 290 40.32 -35.67 -16.13
CA GLU A 290 41.73 -35.92 -15.77
C GLU A 290 41.92 -37.29 -15.11
N ILE A 291 41.08 -37.62 -14.12
CA ILE A 291 41.11 -38.93 -13.44
C ILE A 291 40.91 -40.09 -14.42
N LYS A 292 40.02 -39.94 -15.42
CA LYS A 292 39.83 -40.96 -16.46
C LYS A 292 41.07 -41.09 -17.34
N SER A 293 41.70 -39.98 -17.74
CA SER A 293 42.96 -40.02 -18.50
C SER A 293 44.05 -40.75 -17.74
N LEU A 294 44.29 -40.35 -16.49
CA LEU A 294 45.29 -40.97 -15.62
C LEU A 294 45.02 -42.46 -15.41
N LYS A 295 43.76 -42.88 -15.23
CA LYS A 295 43.42 -44.30 -15.12
C LYS A 295 43.73 -45.08 -16.39
N ASN A 296 43.44 -44.52 -17.56
CA ASN A 296 43.73 -45.15 -18.85
C ASN A 296 45.25 -45.27 -19.07
N GLU A 297 46.01 -44.23 -18.76
CA GLU A 297 47.49 -44.25 -18.83
C GLU A 297 48.09 -45.29 -17.89
N VAL A 298 47.59 -45.36 -16.64
CA VAL A 298 48.01 -46.37 -15.67
C VAL A 298 47.71 -47.79 -16.18
N GLN A 299 46.58 -48.02 -16.85
CA GLN A 299 46.27 -49.32 -17.44
C GLN A 299 47.19 -49.66 -18.62
N ALA A 300 47.49 -48.69 -19.49
CA ALA A 300 48.41 -48.88 -20.61
C ALA A 300 49.83 -49.24 -20.11
N LEU A 301 50.34 -48.51 -19.12
CA LEU A 301 51.67 -48.75 -18.52
C LEU A 301 51.75 -50.12 -17.82
N LYS A 302 50.67 -50.55 -17.16
CA LYS A 302 50.60 -51.89 -16.55
C LYS A 302 50.63 -53.01 -17.60
N THR A 303 50.06 -52.76 -18.77
CA THR A 303 50.03 -53.73 -19.88
C THR A 303 51.39 -53.82 -20.58
N GLN A 304 52.14 -52.71 -20.70
CA GLN A 304 53.50 -52.71 -21.26
C GLN A 304 54.57 -53.36 -20.36
N LYS A 305 54.33 -53.45 -19.05
CA LYS A 305 55.25 -54.09 -18.10
C LYS A 305 55.01 -55.59 -17.90
N ARG A 306 54.00 -56.17 -18.55
CA ARG A 306 53.75 -57.61 -18.61
C ARG A 306 54.27 -58.18 -19.93
#